data_AF-A0A2S8FZJ3-F1
#
_entry.id   AF-A0A2S8FZJ3-F1
#
_cell.length_a   1.000
_cell.length_b   1.000
_cell.length_c   1.000
_cell.angle_alpha   90.00
_cell.angle_beta   90.00
_cell.angle_gamma   90.00
#
_symmetry.space_group_name_H-M   'P 1'
#
loop_
_entity.id
_entity.type
_entity.pdbx_description
1 polymer ?
#
loop_
_entity_poly.entity_id
_entity_poly.type
_entity_poly.pdbx_seq_one_letter_code
_entity_poly.pdbx_strand_id
1 'polypeptide(L)'
;MSVLALVLGTVGTIACIAAIVVIGTVNQRVTHATGKLFDAAHTAVGDVRLHVERAEQRVEAIKITSTTIEDQVKKWTAEHAEELAVSRLGVQQHVDLFLGELDKIEQWAATVETSTEMIGQALDATESLGLPIDVEPVMALLEDTKQIQLQLDTGISAARNLGERLSEKEDDPTEQKKQILRLTARVIATLTMVDKHIASIDNHLEKIETVIDHQKKTVASWVNFVALAIAGLMTWMGLGQAALTYVGWRWLRSGDKEKRVASQGD
;
A
#
# COMPACT_ATOMS: atom_id res chain seq x y z
N MET A 1 -17.38 59.61 -9.59
CA MET A 1 -16.99 58.49 -8.70
C MET A 1 -18.01 57.33 -8.70
N SER A 2 -19.33 57.59 -8.76
CA SER A 2 -20.34 56.52 -8.67
C SER A 2 -20.33 55.47 -9.79
N VAL A 3 -19.97 55.84 -11.03
CA VAL A 3 -19.87 54.89 -12.16
C VAL A 3 -18.70 53.92 -11.97
N LEU A 4 -17.55 54.41 -11.48
CA LEU A 4 -16.38 53.57 -11.17
C LEU A 4 -16.72 52.55 -10.09
N ALA A 5 -17.42 52.95 -9.02
CA ALA A 5 -17.86 52.03 -7.96
C ALA A 5 -18.79 50.93 -8.49
N LEU A 6 -19.67 51.24 -9.44
CA LEU A 6 -20.61 50.29 -10.03
C LEU A 6 -19.88 49.27 -10.94
N VAL A 7 -18.96 49.75 -11.78
CA VAL A 7 -18.13 48.88 -12.64
C VAL A 7 -17.25 47.97 -11.79
N LEU A 8 -16.54 48.50 -10.79
CA LEU A 8 -15.72 47.69 -9.87
C LEU A 8 -16.54 46.62 -9.15
N GLY A 9 -17.75 46.96 -8.68
CA GLY A 9 -18.63 45.99 -8.03
C GLY A 9 -19.05 44.85 -8.95
N THR A 10 -19.44 45.14 -10.20
CA THR A 10 -19.84 44.10 -11.16
C THR A 10 -18.68 43.17 -11.55
N VAL A 11 -17.49 43.73 -11.78
CA VAL A 11 -16.28 42.95 -12.08
C VAL A 11 -15.91 42.08 -10.89
N GLY A 12 -15.98 42.61 -9.66
CA GLY A 12 -15.74 41.86 -8.43
C GLY A 12 -16.68 40.66 -8.27
N THR A 13 -17.99 40.83 -8.52
CA THR A 13 -18.96 39.74 -8.45
C THR A 13 -18.68 38.64 -9.49
N ILE A 14 -18.38 39.02 -10.73
CA ILE A 14 -18.04 38.06 -11.79
C ILE A 14 -16.76 37.29 -11.43
N ALA A 15 -15.74 37.98 -10.91
CA ALA A 15 -14.51 37.35 -10.46
C ALA A 15 -14.74 36.36 -9.31
N CYS A 16 -15.63 36.68 -8.36
CA CYS A 16 -15.99 35.76 -7.27
C CYS A 16 -16.70 34.51 -7.80
N ILE A 17 -17.65 34.66 -8.73
CA ILE A 17 -18.33 33.52 -9.35
C ILE A 17 -17.33 32.62 -10.10
N ALA A 18 -16.45 33.23 -10.90
CA ALA A 18 -15.42 32.50 -11.63
C ALA A 18 -14.48 31.75 -10.66
N ALA A 19 -14.08 32.38 -9.55
CA ALA A 19 -13.25 31.74 -8.54
C ALA A 19 -13.96 30.52 -7.92
N ILE A 20 -15.23 30.64 -7.54
CA ILE A 20 -16.02 29.53 -6.98
C ILE A 20 -16.07 28.35 -7.96
N VAL A 21 -16.31 28.63 -9.26
CA VAL A 21 -16.32 27.59 -10.30
C VAL A 21 -14.94 26.92 -10.42
N VAL A 22 -13.86 27.70 -10.49
CA VAL A 22 -12.50 27.16 -10.58
C VAL A 22 -12.17 26.29 -9.37
N ILE A 23 -12.44 26.77 -8.15
CA ILE A 23 -12.21 26.02 -6.91
C ILE A 23 -13.02 24.72 -6.91
N GLY A 24 -14.28 24.76 -7.35
CA GLY A 24 -15.11 23.57 -7.48
C GLY A 24 -14.50 22.53 -8.42
N THR A 25 -14.01 22.96 -9.59
CA THR A 25 -13.37 22.04 -10.56
C THR A 25 -12.05 21.47 -10.05
N VAL A 26 -11.22 22.29 -9.38
CA VAL A 26 -9.97 21.84 -8.77
C VAL A 26 -10.26 20.85 -7.64
N ASN A 27 -11.24 21.13 -6.79
CA ASN A 27 -11.65 20.24 -5.71
C ASN A 27 -12.09 18.86 -6.24
N GLN A 28 -12.91 18.83 -7.29
CA GLN A 28 -13.33 17.57 -7.92
C GLN A 28 -12.13 16.79 -8.49
N ARG A 29 -11.18 17.47 -9.13
CA ARG A 29 -9.98 16.83 -9.67
C ARG A 29 -9.08 16.27 -8.57
N VAL A 30 -8.84 17.05 -7.51
CA VAL A 30 -8.05 16.61 -6.35
C VAL A 30 -8.73 15.42 -5.69
N THR A 31 -10.02 15.51 -5.38
CA THR A 31 -10.78 14.41 -4.77
C THR A 31 -10.73 13.14 -5.63
N HIS A 32 -10.85 13.26 -6.96
CA HIS A 32 -10.81 12.11 -7.86
C HIS A 32 -9.40 11.51 -8.01
N ALA A 33 -8.36 12.35 -8.07
CA ALA A 33 -6.97 11.90 -8.13
C ALA A 33 -6.56 11.21 -6.81
N THR A 34 -6.89 11.82 -5.68
CA THR A 34 -6.69 11.25 -4.35
C THR A 34 -7.48 9.95 -4.16
N GLY A 35 -8.74 9.91 -4.62
CA GLY A 35 -9.55 8.69 -4.60
C GLY A 35 -8.90 7.54 -5.37
N LYS A 36 -8.45 7.80 -6.61
CA LYS A 36 -7.73 6.80 -7.43
C LYS A 36 -6.44 6.31 -6.76
N LEU A 37 -5.68 7.20 -6.12
CA LEU A 37 -4.46 6.82 -5.43
C LEU A 37 -4.75 5.91 -4.24
N PHE A 38 -5.75 6.24 -3.41
CA PHE A 38 -6.14 5.38 -2.29
C PHE A 38 -6.76 4.05 -2.75
N ASP A 39 -7.55 4.05 -3.81
CA ASP A 39 -8.14 2.82 -4.34
C ASP A 39 -7.05 1.91 -4.97
N ALA A 40 -6.04 2.49 -5.61
CA ALA A 40 -4.86 1.76 -6.08
C ALA A 40 -4.03 1.21 -4.92
N ALA A 41 -3.81 1.99 -3.86
CA ALA A 41 -3.12 1.52 -2.66
C ALA A 41 -3.89 0.38 -1.96
N HIS A 42 -5.22 0.49 -1.86
CA HIS A 42 -6.07 -0.57 -1.29
C HIS A 42 -6.05 -1.83 -2.14
N THR A 43 -6.05 -1.70 -3.47
CA THR A 43 -5.92 -2.84 -4.39
C THR A 43 -4.55 -3.50 -4.25
N ALA A 44 -3.47 -2.71 -4.15
CA ALA A 44 -2.12 -3.24 -3.92
C ALA A 44 -2.01 -3.99 -2.59
N VAL A 45 -2.56 -3.45 -1.50
CA VAL A 45 -2.62 -4.13 -0.19
C VAL A 45 -3.44 -5.42 -0.29
N GLY A 46 -4.59 -5.39 -0.97
CA GLY A 46 -5.43 -6.57 -1.21
C GLY A 46 -4.71 -7.67 -2.01
N ASP A 47 -3.99 -7.29 -3.06
CA ASP A 47 -3.17 -8.20 -3.85
C ASP A 47 -2.07 -8.83 -3.01
N VAL A 48 -1.33 -8.02 -2.24
CA VAL A 48 -0.28 -8.51 -1.32
C VAL A 48 -0.88 -9.48 -0.29
N ARG A 49 -2.06 -9.18 0.28
CA ARG A 49 -2.72 -10.05 1.26
C ARG A 49 -3.11 -11.41 0.70
N LEU A 50 -3.71 -11.43 -0.49
CA LEU A 50 -4.05 -12.68 -1.18
C LEU A 50 -2.80 -13.48 -1.58
N HIS A 51 -1.69 -12.79 -1.81
CA HIS A 51 -0.39 -13.40 -2.02
C HIS A 51 0.22 -13.99 -0.73
N VAL A 52 0.09 -13.30 0.41
CA VAL A 52 0.49 -13.76 1.75
C VAL A 52 -0.31 -15.01 2.17
N GLU A 53 -1.63 -15.02 1.97
CA GLU A 53 -2.49 -16.17 2.29
C GLU A 53 -2.06 -17.42 1.50
N ARG A 54 -1.72 -17.26 0.21
CA ARG A 54 -1.18 -18.37 -0.60
C ARG A 54 0.19 -18.82 -0.12
N ALA A 55 1.04 -17.90 0.33
CA ALA A 55 2.35 -18.23 0.87
C ALA A 55 2.21 -19.04 2.17
N GLU A 56 1.30 -18.66 3.05
CA GLU A 56 0.98 -19.38 4.29
C GLU A 56 0.55 -20.82 4.01
N GLN A 57 -0.44 -21.00 3.12
CA GLN A 57 -0.92 -22.34 2.72
C GLN A 57 0.20 -23.22 2.15
N ARG A 58 1.14 -22.61 1.39
CA ARG A 58 2.30 -23.33 0.83
C ARG A 58 3.31 -23.68 1.90
N VAL A 59 3.66 -22.75 2.79
CA VAL A 59 4.58 -23.01 3.90
C VAL A 59 4.04 -24.14 4.78
N GLU A 60 2.73 -24.17 5.04
CA GLU A 60 2.08 -25.26 5.77
C GLU A 60 2.20 -26.61 5.03
N ALA A 61 1.88 -26.64 3.73
CA ALA A 61 2.02 -27.85 2.90
C ALA A 61 3.46 -28.38 2.86
N ILE A 62 4.43 -27.47 2.76
CA ILE A 62 5.85 -27.79 2.77
C ILE A 62 6.28 -28.34 4.14
N LYS A 63 5.77 -27.77 5.24
CA LYS A 63 6.06 -28.23 6.60
C LYS A 63 5.56 -29.66 6.82
N ILE A 64 4.35 -29.97 6.37
CA ILE A 64 3.77 -31.33 6.39
C ILE A 64 4.61 -32.31 5.56
N THR A 65 5.09 -31.87 4.40
CA THR A 65 5.95 -32.70 3.55
C THR A 65 7.30 -32.95 4.22
N SER A 66 7.88 -31.93 4.85
CA SER A 66 9.19 -32.03 5.54
C SER A 66 9.13 -32.96 6.75
N THR A 67 8.06 -32.91 7.54
CA THR A 67 7.87 -33.86 8.66
C THR A 67 7.68 -35.29 8.16
N THR A 68 6.99 -35.47 7.02
CA THR A 68 6.85 -36.78 6.38
C THR A 68 8.21 -37.35 5.94
N ILE A 69 9.09 -36.52 5.34
CA ILE A 69 10.46 -36.92 5.00
C ILE A 69 11.24 -37.29 6.26
N GLU A 70 11.15 -36.47 7.31
CA GLU A 70 11.83 -36.74 8.59
C GLU A 70 11.42 -38.10 9.17
N ASP A 71 10.12 -38.40 9.18
CA ASP A 71 9.58 -39.66 9.70
C ASP A 71 9.98 -40.87 8.83
N GLN A 72 10.00 -40.71 7.49
CA GLN A 72 10.48 -41.76 6.59
C GLN A 72 11.97 -42.04 6.79
N VAL A 73 12.80 -41.00 6.91
CA VAL A 73 14.25 -41.13 7.14
C VAL A 73 14.53 -41.72 8.52
N LYS A 74 13.76 -41.36 9.56
CA LYS A 74 13.86 -42.00 10.89
C LYS A 74 13.60 -43.49 10.82
N LYS A 75 12.59 -43.92 10.04
CA LYS A 75 12.19 -45.32 9.85
C LYS A 75 13.18 -46.15 9.03
N TRP A 76 14.12 -45.54 8.30
CA TRP A 76 15.21 -46.28 7.66
C TRP A 76 16.01 -47.08 8.68
N THR A 77 15.85 -48.40 8.65
CA THR A 77 16.71 -49.37 9.32
C THR A 77 17.87 -49.74 8.41
N ALA A 78 19.03 -50.03 9.00
CA ALA A 78 20.25 -50.33 8.25
C ALA A 78 20.20 -51.67 7.46
N GLU A 79 19.18 -52.51 7.68
CA GLU A 79 19.15 -53.89 7.18
C GLU A 79 18.58 -54.05 5.76
N HIS A 80 17.86 -53.07 5.20
CA HIS A 80 17.10 -53.28 3.94
C HIS A 80 17.62 -52.41 2.79
N ALA A 81 18.67 -52.90 2.11
CA ALA A 81 19.29 -52.24 0.96
C ALA A 81 18.35 -52.04 -0.24
N GLU A 82 17.34 -52.92 -0.43
CA GLU A 82 16.34 -52.77 -1.50
C GLU A 82 15.30 -51.69 -1.19
N GLU A 83 14.88 -51.53 0.07
CA GLU A 83 13.98 -50.44 0.49
C GLU A 83 14.66 -49.07 0.37
N LEU A 84 15.99 -49.04 0.47
CA LEU A 84 16.83 -47.85 0.35
C LEU A 84 16.76 -47.21 -1.05
N ALA A 85 16.63 -48.00 -2.12
CA ALA A 85 16.50 -47.47 -3.48
C ALA A 85 15.13 -46.85 -3.74
N VAL A 86 14.06 -47.53 -3.31
CA VAL A 86 12.67 -47.05 -3.46
C VAL A 86 12.44 -45.78 -2.63
N SER A 87 12.99 -45.75 -1.42
CA SER A 87 12.88 -44.59 -0.53
C SER A 87 13.76 -43.42 -0.97
N ARG A 88 14.94 -43.65 -1.57
CA ARG A 88 15.71 -42.58 -2.24
C ARG A 88 14.90 -41.89 -3.33
N LEU A 89 14.22 -42.66 -4.19
CA LEU A 89 13.35 -42.09 -5.22
C LEU A 89 12.21 -41.25 -4.61
N GLY A 90 11.61 -41.73 -3.50
CA GLY A 90 10.59 -40.97 -2.77
C GLY A 90 11.12 -39.66 -2.18
N VAL A 91 12.27 -39.69 -1.50
CA VAL A 91 12.90 -38.47 -0.95
C VAL A 91 13.28 -37.49 -2.05
N GLN A 92 13.84 -37.97 -3.16
CA GLN A 92 14.21 -37.12 -4.29
C GLN A 92 13.00 -36.44 -4.92
N GLN A 93 11.90 -37.17 -5.14
CA GLN A 93 10.65 -36.59 -5.63
C GLN A 93 10.11 -35.50 -4.68
N HIS A 94 10.20 -35.71 -3.36
CA HIS A 94 9.79 -34.71 -2.39
C HIS A 94 10.72 -33.50 -2.36
N VAL A 95 12.03 -33.68 -2.54
CA VAL A 95 13.01 -32.57 -2.67
C VAL A 95 12.75 -31.76 -3.93
N ASP A 96 12.44 -32.39 -5.06
CA ASP A 96 12.13 -31.69 -6.30
C ASP A 96 10.83 -30.89 -6.18
N LEU A 97 9.80 -31.48 -5.57
CA LEU A 97 8.54 -30.77 -5.26
C LEU A 97 8.79 -29.60 -4.31
N PHE A 98 9.62 -29.81 -3.28
CA PHE A 98 10.01 -28.80 -2.33
C PHE A 98 10.74 -27.62 -2.98
N LEU A 99 11.72 -27.89 -3.85
CA LEU A 99 12.43 -26.87 -4.61
C LEU A 99 11.49 -26.10 -5.54
N GLY A 100 10.56 -26.81 -6.20
CA GLY A 100 9.55 -26.20 -7.06
C GLY A 100 8.57 -25.30 -6.30
N GLU A 101 8.25 -25.61 -5.04
CA GLU A 101 7.43 -24.72 -4.21
C GLU A 101 8.23 -23.52 -3.67
N LEU A 102 9.49 -23.72 -3.26
CA LEU A 102 10.36 -22.61 -2.83
C LEU A 102 10.59 -21.57 -3.93
N ASP A 103 10.80 -22.01 -5.17
CA ASP A 103 10.96 -21.11 -6.33
C ASP A 103 9.75 -20.19 -6.51
N LYS A 104 8.54 -20.73 -6.29
CA LYS A 104 7.32 -19.92 -6.34
C LYS A 104 7.18 -18.97 -5.15
N ILE A 105 7.74 -19.30 -3.98
CA ILE A 105 7.76 -18.40 -2.82
C ILE A 105 8.77 -17.26 -3.08
N GLU A 106 9.90 -17.54 -3.73
CA GLU A 106 10.85 -16.50 -4.15
C GLU A 106 10.21 -15.53 -5.14
N GLN A 107 9.49 -16.04 -6.15
CA GLN A 107 8.74 -15.20 -7.10
C GLN A 107 7.67 -14.34 -6.39
N TRP A 108 7.03 -14.91 -5.37
CA TRP A 108 6.09 -14.16 -4.53
C TRP A 108 6.79 -13.04 -3.76
N ALA A 109 7.92 -13.32 -3.10
CA ALA A 109 8.65 -12.33 -2.32
C ALA A 109 9.11 -11.15 -3.20
N ALA A 110 9.55 -11.41 -4.44
CA ALA A 110 9.88 -10.36 -5.41
C ALA A 110 8.65 -9.51 -5.82
N THR A 111 7.48 -10.14 -5.92
CA THR A 111 6.21 -9.45 -6.22
C THR A 111 5.78 -8.55 -5.06
N VAL A 112 5.93 -9.03 -3.82
CA VAL A 112 5.64 -8.26 -2.61
C VAL A 112 6.60 -7.08 -2.47
N GLU A 113 7.89 -7.27 -2.75
CA GLU A 113 8.88 -6.19 -2.74
C GLU A 113 8.50 -5.09 -3.74
N THR A 114 8.24 -5.45 -4.99
CA THR A 114 7.82 -4.50 -6.04
C THR A 114 6.54 -3.75 -5.66
N SER A 115 5.56 -4.45 -5.07
CA SER A 115 4.29 -3.85 -4.64
C SER A 115 4.48 -2.90 -3.45
N THR A 116 5.35 -3.28 -2.51
CA THR A 116 5.69 -2.46 -1.33
C THR A 116 6.47 -1.21 -1.75
N GLU A 117 7.37 -1.31 -2.72
CA GLU A 117 8.04 -0.15 -3.31
C GLU A 117 7.04 0.81 -3.98
N MET A 118 6.04 0.29 -4.71
CA MET A 118 4.98 1.12 -5.28
C MET A 118 4.16 1.85 -4.22
N ILE A 119 3.82 1.17 -3.11
CA ILE A 119 3.15 1.79 -1.96
C ILE A 119 4.04 2.89 -1.37
N GLY A 120 5.34 2.61 -1.17
CA GLY A 120 6.31 3.60 -0.68
C GLY A 120 6.39 4.83 -1.57
N GLN A 121 6.51 4.67 -2.88
CA GLN A 121 6.52 5.78 -3.84
C GLN A 121 5.22 6.59 -3.83
N ALA A 122 4.07 5.92 -3.65
CA ALA A 122 2.78 6.60 -3.53
C ALA A 122 2.70 7.42 -2.23
N LEU A 123 3.24 6.91 -1.12
CA LEU A 123 3.31 7.62 0.15
C LEU A 123 4.27 8.81 0.10
N ASP A 124 5.46 8.66 -0.50
CA ASP A 124 6.40 9.77 -0.69
C ASP A 124 5.78 10.89 -1.55
N ALA A 125 5.01 10.52 -2.59
CA ALA A 125 4.28 11.48 -3.40
C ALA A 125 3.24 12.26 -2.57
N THR A 126 2.61 11.62 -1.59
CA THR A 126 1.68 12.31 -0.68
C THR A 126 2.38 13.19 0.36
N GLU A 127 3.57 12.82 0.84
CA GLU A 127 4.37 13.68 1.72
C GLU A 127 4.75 14.98 1.00
N SER A 128 5.06 14.92 -0.30
CA SER A 128 5.32 16.11 -1.12
C SER A 128 4.14 17.09 -1.20
N LEU A 129 2.92 16.62 -0.90
CA LEU A 129 1.70 17.43 -0.80
C LEU A 129 1.50 18.04 0.60
N GLY A 130 2.45 17.85 1.51
CA GLY A 130 2.41 18.37 2.88
C GLY A 130 1.51 17.56 3.81
N LEU A 131 1.15 16.33 3.43
CA LEU A 131 0.39 15.42 4.29
C LEU A 131 1.37 14.60 5.12
N PRO A 132 1.37 14.72 6.46
CA PRO A 132 2.18 13.86 7.31
C PRO A 132 1.60 12.44 7.25
N ILE A 133 2.24 11.56 6.50
CA ILE A 133 1.88 10.14 6.47
C ILE A 133 2.94 9.34 7.21
N ASP A 134 2.47 8.44 8.07
CA ASP A 134 3.32 7.49 8.74
C ASP A 134 3.75 6.39 7.75
N VAL A 135 5.03 6.45 7.35
CA VAL A 135 5.66 5.47 6.43
C VAL A 135 6.29 4.29 7.19
N GLU A 136 6.32 4.32 8.53
CA GLU A 136 6.94 3.29 9.35
C GLU A 136 6.37 1.88 9.09
N PRO A 137 5.03 1.69 8.94
CA PRO A 137 4.47 0.37 8.64
C PRO A 137 4.93 -0.20 7.30
N VAL A 138 5.13 0.64 6.28
CA VAL A 138 5.60 0.22 4.95
C VAL A 138 7.07 -0.14 4.97
N MET A 139 7.89 0.63 5.70
CA MET A 139 9.30 0.31 5.90
C MET A 139 9.49 -1.01 6.66
N ALA A 140 8.67 -1.25 7.68
CA ALA A 140 8.67 -2.52 8.42
C ALA A 140 8.26 -3.71 7.52
N LEU A 141 7.24 -3.53 6.68
CA LEU A 141 6.82 -4.54 5.70
C LEU A 141 7.94 -4.89 4.70
N LEU A 142 8.67 -3.87 4.22
CA LEU A 142 9.78 -4.04 3.29
C LEU A 142 10.96 -4.78 3.94
N GLU A 143 11.26 -4.47 5.20
CA GLU A 143 12.29 -5.17 5.98
C GLU A 143 11.92 -6.64 6.23
N ASP A 144 10.68 -6.92 6.64
CA ASP A 144 10.20 -8.29 6.82
C ASP A 144 10.26 -9.10 5.51
N THR A 145 9.92 -8.47 4.38
CA THR A 145 10.01 -9.11 3.06
C THR A 145 11.46 -9.46 2.69
N LYS A 146 12.41 -8.56 2.96
CA LYS A 146 13.85 -8.82 2.75
C LYS A 146 14.37 -9.94 3.65
N GLN A 147 13.91 -10.00 4.90
CA GLN A 147 14.29 -11.08 5.82
C GLN A 147 13.77 -12.43 5.34
N ILE A 148 12.54 -12.47 4.81
CA ILE A 148 12.01 -13.69 4.18
C ILE A 148 12.88 -14.10 2.98
N GLN A 149 13.23 -13.18 2.07
CA GLN A 149 14.09 -13.49 0.93
C GLN A 149 15.43 -14.09 1.36
N LEU A 150 16.11 -13.49 2.35
CA LEU A 150 17.38 -14.00 2.89
C LEU A 150 17.24 -15.41 3.48
N GLN A 151 16.14 -15.67 4.18
CA GLN A 151 15.87 -16.98 4.76
C GLN A 151 15.52 -18.03 3.71
N LEU A 152 14.75 -17.65 2.68
CA LEU A 152 14.42 -18.52 1.56
C LEU A 152 15.66 -18.89 0.77
N ASP A 153 16.54 -17.94 0.45
CA ASP A 153 17.79 -18.23 -0.25
C ASP A 153 18.67 -19.22 0.53
N THR A 154 18.73 -19.04 1.86
CA THR A 154 19.41 -19.99 2.76
C THR A 154 18.75 -21.38 2.73
N GLY A 155 17.42 -21.45 2.70
CA GLY A 155 16.64 -22.69 2.62
C GLY A 155 16.79 -23.41 1.27
N ILE A 156 16.72 -22.67 0.16
CA ILE A 156 16.93 -23.16 -1.20
C ILE A 156 18.34 -23.73 -1.33
N SER A 157 19.33 -22.99 -0.86
CA SER A 157 20.73 -23.43 -0.87
C SER A 157 20.91 -24.71 -0.05
N ALA A 158 20.27 -24.83 1.12
CA ALA A 158 20.31 -26.06 1.92
C ALA A 158 19.63 -27.24 1.21
N ALA A 159 18.50 -27.03 0.55
CA ALA A 159 17.77 -28.07 -0.18
C ALA A 159 18.48 -28.50 -1.47
N ARG A 160 19.11 -27.59 -2.21
CA ARG A 160 19.96 -27.92 -3.37
C ARG A 160 21.15 -28.77 -2.95
N ASN A 161 21.84 -28.39 -1.87
CA ASN A 161 22.92 -29.19 -1.28
C ASN A 161 22.45 -30.58 -0.85
N LEU A 162 21.20 -30.71 -0.35
CA LEU A 162 20.61 -32.00 -0.01
C LEU A 162 20.40 -32.86 -1.27
N GLY A 163 19.83 -32.29 -2.33
CA GLY A 163 19.62 -32.99 -3.61
C GLY A 163 20.93 -33.46 -4.23
N GLU A 164 21.96 -32.62 -4.25
CA GLU A 164 23.29 -32.96 -4.77
C GLU A 164 23.92 -34.13 -3.97
N ARG A 165 23.86 -34.08 -2.64
CA ARG A 165 24.37 -35.16 -1.77
C ARG A 165 23.59 -36.46 -1.85
N LEU A 166 22.28 -36.40 -2.11
CA LEU A 166 21.47 -37.60 -2.35
C LEU A 166 21.84 -38.29 -3.66
N SER A 167 22.27 -37.51 -4.66
CA SER A 167 22.75 -38.01 -5.95
C SER A 167 24.15 -38.61 -5.88
N GLU A 168 24.99 -38.13 -4.97
CA GLU A 168 26.33 -38.66 -4.72
C GLU A 168 26.26 -40.01 -3.98
N LYS A 169 27.04 -41.00 -4.43
CA LYS A 169 27.13 -42.30 -3.74
C LYS A 169 28.02 -42.14 -2.51
N GLU A 170 27.42 -41.88 -1.36
CA GLU A 170 28.12 -41.89 -0.07
C GLU A 170 28.31 -43.34 0.43
N ASP A 171 29.53 -43.69 0.81
CA ASP A 171 29.91 -45.05 1.23
C ASP A 171 29.37 -45.43 2.63
N ASP A 172 28.96 -44.45 3.45
CA ASP A 172 28.36 -44.67 4.77
C ASP A 172 26.88 -44.23 4.83
N PRO A 173 25.92 -45.18 4.84
CA PRO A 173 24.49 -44.86 4.91
C PRO A 173 24.07 -44.20 6.24
N THR A 174 24.86 -44.39 7.31
CA THR A 174 24.56 -43.82 8.64
C THR A 174 24.84 -42.32 8.66
N GLU A 175 25.96 -41.89 8.07
CA GLU A 175 26.29 -40.48 7.94
C GLU A 175 25.33 -39.78 6.97
N GLN A 176 24.98 -40.43 5.85
CA GLN A 176 23.97 -39.89 4.93
C GLN A 176 22.63 -39.65 5.65
N LYS A 177 22.16 -40.61 6.46
CA LYS A 177 20.93 -40.46 7.27
C LYS A 177 21.01 -39.26 8.23
N LYS A 178 22.12 -39.10 8.96
CA LYS A 178 22.31 -37.96 9.89
C LYS A 178 22.31 -36.63 9.15
N GLN A 179 22.95 -36.57 7.98
CA GLN A 179 22.99 -35.35 7.16
C GLN A 179 21.60 -34.96 6.65
N ILE A 180 20.83 -35.92 6.14
CA ILE A 180 19.45 -35.68 5.68
C ILE A 180 18.59 -35.17 6.84
N LEU A 181 18.61 -35.84 8.00
CA LEU A 181 17.85 -35.39 9.18
C LEU A 181 18.24 -33.97 9.62
N ARG A 182 19.53 -33.64 9.62
CA ARG A 182 20.02 -32.30 9.98
C ARG A 182 19.56 -31.23 8.97
N LEU A 183 19.56 -31.56 7.67
CA LEU A 183 19.11 -30.66 6.61
C LEU A 183 17.59 -30.46 6.66
N THR A 184 16.81 -31.53 6.83
CA THR A 184 15.36 -31.45 7.03
C THR A 184 15.00 -30.62 8.25
N ALA A 185 15.69 -30.81 9.38
CA ALA A 185 15.48 -30.00 10.58
C ALA A 185 15.79 -28.50 10.34
N ARG A 186 16.85 -28.19 9.58
CA ARG A 186 17.17 -26.81 9.19
C ARG A 186 16.08 -26.21 8.31
N VAL A 187 15.59 -26.97 7.33
CA VAL A 187 14.47 -26.55 6.46
C VAL A 187 13.22 -26.26 7.28
N ILE A 188 12.83 -27.13 8.21
CA ILE A 188 11.66 -26.92 9.09
C ILE A 188 11.84 -25.66 9.94
N ALA A 189 13.05 -25.41 10.45
CA ALA A 189 13.35 -24.21 11.22
C ALA A 189 13.21 -22.93 10.35
N THR A 190 13.74 -22.94 9.12
CA THR A 190 13.58 -21.84 8.16
C THR A 190 12.10 -21.59 7.84
N LEU A 191 11.31 -22.63 7.55
CA LEU A 191 9.88 -22.50 7.26
C LEU A 191 9.10 -21.93 8.45
N THR A 192 9.45 -22.34 9.67
CA THR A 192 8.82 -21.79 10.89
C THR A 192 9.16 -20.32 11.09
N MET A 193 10.35 -19.89 10.66
CA MET A 193 10.74 -18.49 10.71
C MET A 193 10.01 -17.67 9.62
N VAL A 194 9.89 -18.21 8.41
CA VAL A 194 9.08 -17.62 7.33
C VAL A 194 7.62 -17.48 7.75
N ASP A 195 7.02 -18.50 8.36
CA ASP A 195 5.67 -18.48 8.92
C ASP A 195 5.46 -17.32 9.91
N LYS A 196 6.42 -17.10 10.81
CA LYS A 196 6.41 -15.96 11.74
C LYS A 196 6.46 -14.61 11.01
N HIS A 197 7.28 -14.49 9.95
CA HIS A 197 7.34 -13.26 9.15
C HIS A 197 6.08 -13.04 8.32
N ILE A 198 5.46 -14.09 7.78
CA ILE A 198 4.16 -14.02 7.09
C ILE A 198 3.08 -13.45 8.05
N ALA A 199 3.03 -13.93 9.29
CA ALA A 199 2.12 -13.39 10.30
C ALA A 199 2.42 -11.93 10.66
N SER A 200 3.70 -11.54 10.68
CA SER A 200 4.12 -10.14 10.86
C SER A 200 3.64 -9.26 9.70
N ILE A 201 3.82 -9.74 8.47
CA ILE A 201 3.37 -9.08 7.25
C ILE A 201 1.86 -8.84 7.28
N ASP A 202 1.04 -9.83 7.65
CA ASP A 202 -0.42 -9.66 7.72
C ASP A 202 -0.81 -8.55 8.73
N ASN A 203 -0.16 -8.50 9.90
CA ASN A 203 -0.34 -7.43 10.89
C ASN A 203 0.11 -6.06 10.35
N HIS A 204 1.20 -6.00 9.59
CA HIS A 204 1.65 -4.78 8.93
C HIS A 204 0.68 -4.32 7.83
N LEU A 205 0.12 -5.25 7.05
CA LEU A 205 -0.89 -4.95 6.03
C LEU A 205 -2.18 -4.43 6.66
N GLU A 206 -2.64 -5.02 7.77
CA GLU A 206 -3.80 -4.52 8.51
C GLU A 206 -3.56 -3.08 8.98
N LYS A 207 -2.38 -2.79 9.55
CA LYS A 207 -2.01 -1.42 9.94
C LYS A 207 -1.98 -0.47 8.75
N ILE A 208 -1.38 -0.86 7.63
CA ILE A 208 -1.33 -0.04 6.42
C ILE A 208 -2.76 0.26 5.92
N GLU A 209 -3.65 -0.74 5.93
CA GLU A 209 -5.05 -0.57 5.55
C GLU A 209 -5.75 0.45 6.47
N THR A 210 -5.56 0.33 7.79
CA THR A 210 -6.13 1.31 8.73
C THR A 210 -5.59 2.73 8.53
N VAL A 211 -4.30 2.87 8.22
CA VAL A 211 -3.66 4.16 7.94
C VAL A 211 -4.21 4.75 6.64
N ILE A 212 -4.32 3.96 5.57
CA ILE A 212 -4.90 4.37 4.29
C ILE A 212 -6.33 4.87 4.49
N ASP A 213 -7.16 4.11 5.20
CA ASP A 213 -8.55 4.47 5.46
C ASP A 213 -8.70 5.73 6.32
N HIS A 214 -7.85 5.86 7.34
CA HIS A 214 -7.81 7.06 8.17
C HIS A 214 -7.40 8.28 7.35
N GLN A 215 -6.35 8.17 6.54
CA GLN A 215 -5.86 9.24 5.68
C GLN A 215 -6.90 9.62 4.60
N LYS A 216 -7.57 8.64 3.98
CA LYS A 216 -8.65 8.90 3.01
C LYS A 216 -9.75 9.77 3.62
N LYS A 217 -10.17 9.45 4.85
CA LYS A 217 -11.17 10.24 5.59
C LYS A 217 -10.65 11.62 5.97
N THR A 218 -9.41 11.72 6.45
CA THR A 218 -8.78 12.98 6.86
C THR A 218 -8.61 13.93 5.68
N VAL A 219 -8.11 13.45 4.55
CA VAL A 219 -7.94 14.25 3.32
C VAL A 219 -9.31 14.71 2.81
N ALA A 220 -10.31 13.84 2.75
CA ALA A 220 -11.66 14.23 2.34
C ALA A 220 -12.25 15.32 3.26
N SER A 221 -12.04 15.21 4.57
CA SER A 221 -12.47 16.21 5.55
C SER A 221 -11.74 17.55 5.36
N TRP A 222 -10.42 17.52 5.20
CA TRP A 222 -9.60 18.71 4.97
C TRP A 222 -9.97 19.44 3.68
N VAL A 223 -10.15 18.69 2.61
CA VAL A 223 -10.56 19.22 1.30
C VAL A 223 -11.92 19.90 1.41
N ASN A 224 -12.88 19.29 2.10
CA ASN A 224 -14.19 19.92 2.36
C ASN A 224 -14.08 21.17 3.25
N PHE A 225 -13.23 21.13 4.27
CA PHE A 225 -13.00 22.27 5.16
C PHE A 225 -12.40 23.47 4.40
N VAL A 226 -11.37 23.22 3.58
CA VAL A 226 -10.75 24.24 2.72
C VAL A 226 -11.77 24.80 1.72
N ALA A 227 -12.57 23.94 1.09
CA ALA A 227 -13.62 24.38 0.17
C ALA A 227 -14.64 25.29 0.88
N LEU A 228 -15.08 24.94 2.10
CA LEU A 228 -15.98 25.76 2.91
C LEU A 228 -15.34 27.10 3.33
N ALA A 229 -14.07 27.08 3.74
CA ALA A 229 -13.35 28.28 4.13
C ALA A 229 -13.22 29.27 2.96
N ILE A 230 -12.86 28.78 1.77
CA ILE A 230 -12.75 29.63 0.58
C ILE A 230 -14.14 30.11 0.14
N ALA A 231 -15.16 29.27 0.16
CA ALA A 231 -16.53 29.68 -0.14
C ALA A 231 -17.03 30.77 0.83
N GLY A 232 -16.71 30.63 2.12
CA GLY A 232 -16.99 31.64 3.14
C GLY A 232 -16.29 32.97 2.85
N LEU A 233 -15.00 32.94 2.53
CA LEU A 233 -14.23 34.14 2.13
C LEU A 233 -14.82 34.80 0.88
N MET A 234 -15.17 34.03 -0.15
CA MET A 234 -15.77 34.55 -1.38
C MET A 234 -17.15 35.16 -1.12
N THR A 235 -17.95 34.55 -0.26
CA THR A 235 -19.26 35.07 0.15
C THR A 235 -19.09 36.38 0.92
N TRP A 236 -18.12 36.45 1.83
CA TRP A 236 -17.78 37.66 2.57
C TRP A 236 -17.35 38.79 1.64
N MET A 237 -16.46 38.51 0.68
CA MET A 237 -16.05 39.50 -0.32
C MET A 237 -17.23 39.95 -1.19
N GLY A 238 -18.08 39.02 -1.61
CA GLY A 238 -19.30 39.31 -2.36
C GLY A 238 -20.27 40.23 -1.61
N LEU A 239 -20.47 39.98 -0.31
CA LEU A 239 -21.27 40.86 0.57
C LEU A 239 -20.67 42.27 0.66
N GLY A 240 -19.34 42.38 0.73
CA GLY A 240 -18.65 43.67 0.69
C GLY A 240 -18.90 44.44 -0.60
N GLN A 241 -18.83 43.76 -1.75
CA GLN A 241 -19.11 44.38 -3.06
C GLN A 241 -20.59 44.75 -3.21
N ALA A 242 -21.51 43.92 -2.72
CA ALA A 242 -22.95 44.21 -2.70
C ALA A 242 -23.28 45.44 -1.83
N ALA A 243 -22.63 45.58 -0.67
CA ALA A 243 -22.79 46.76 0.18
C ALA A 243 -22.27 48.04 -0.51
N LEU A 244 -21.09 47.97 -1.15
CA LEU A 244 -20.52 49.10 -1.89
C LEU A 244 -21.41 49.55 -3.06
N THR A 245 -21.92 48.60 -3.84
CA THR A 245 -22.84 48.88 -4.96
C THR A 245 -24.16 49.48 -4.47
N TYR A 246 -24.71 48.98 -3.36
CA TYR A 246 -25.92 49.54 -2.75
C TYR A 246 -25.70 51.00 -2.30
N VAL A 247 -24.59 51.29 -1.61
CA VAL A 247 -24.26 52.66 -1.17
C VAL A 247 -24.06 53.59 -2.37
N GLY A 248 -23.34 53.13 -3.41
CA GLY A 248 -23.13 53.88 -4.64
C GLY A 248 -24.44 54.20 -5.38
N TRP A 249 -25.35 53.22 -5.47
CA TRP A 249 -26.66 53.41 -6.11
C TRP A 249 -27.55 54.38 -5.32
N ARG A 250 -27.54 54.27 -3.98
CA ARG A 250 -28.27 55.20 -3.11
C ARG A 250 -27.78 56.63 -3.28
N TRP A 251 -26.46 56.85 -3.37
CA TRP A 251 -25.88 58.17 -3.63
C TRP A 251 -26.28 58.73 -5.00
N LEU A 252 -26.24 57.91 -6.05
CA LEU A 252 -26.66 58.32 -7.41
C LEU A 252 -28.12 58.81 -7.41
N ARG A 253 -29.01 58.08 -6.73
CA ARG A 253 -30.43 58.41 -6.66
C ARG A 253 -30.73 59.67 -5.84
N SER A 254 -29.93 59.97 -4.83
CA SER A 254 -30.06 61.22 -4.06
C SER A 254 -29.66 62.45 -4.86
N GLY A 255 -28.57 62.38 -5.64
CA GLY A 255 -28.12 63.50 -6.47
C GLY A 255 -29.11 63.90 -7.56
N ASP A 256 -29.84 62.94 -8.13
CA ASP A 256 -30.90 63.23 -9.11
C ASP A 256 -32.10 63.98 -8.51
N LYS A 257 -32.42 63.75 -7.23
CA LYS A 257 -33.48 64.50 -6.54
C LYS A 257 -33.09 65.96 -6.36
N GLU A 258 -31.85 66.22 -5.98
CA GLU A 258 -31.32 67.57 -5.75
C GLU A 258 -31.33 68.40 -7.04
N LYS A 259 -30.94 67.79 -8.18
CA LYS A 259 -31.03 68.43 -9.50
C LYS A 259 -32.46 68.77 -9.91
N ARG A 260 -33.43 67.90 -9.64
CA ARG A 260 -34.84 68.16 -9.97
C ARG A 260 -35.42 69.32 -9.15
N VAL A 261 -35.08 69.39 -7.85
CA VAL A 261 -35.50 70.50 -6.99
C VAL A 261 -34.90 71.82 -7.46
N ALA A 262 -33.62 71.85 -7.85
CA ALA A 262 -32.98 73.04 -8.41
C ALA A 262 -33.66 73.52 -9.71
N SER A 263 -34.09 72.60 -10.59
CA SER A 263 -34.76 72.98 -11.86
C SER A 263 -36.21 73.45 -11.73
N GLN A 264 -36.84 73.32 -10.56
CA GLN A 264 -38.22 73.78 -10.31
C GLN A 264 -38.28 75.16 -9.62
N GLY A 265 -37.13 75.71 -9.21
CA GLY A 265 -37.03 76.99 -8.52
C GLY A 265 -36.68 78.19 -9.41
N ASP A 266 -36.39 77.94 -10.69
CA ASP A 266 -36.19 78.95 -11.75
C ASP A 266 -37.44 79.02 -12.64
#